data_AF-D5MAI7-F1
#
_entry.id   AF-D5MAI7-F1
#
_cell.length_a   1.000
_cell.length_b   1.000
_cell.length_c   1.000
_cell.angle_alpha   90.00
_cell.angle_beta   90.00
_cell.angle_gamma   90.00
#
_symmetry.space_group_name_H-M   'P 1'
#
loop_
_entity.id
_entity.type
_entity.pdbx_description
1 polymer ?
#
loop_
_entity_poly.entity_id
_entity_poly.type
_entity_poly.pdbx_seq_one_letter_code
_entity_poly.pdbx_strand_id
1 'polypeptide(L)'
;MIIDTTKVQDINSFSGLESFKEVYGILWIPVPILILVLGITLSVLAIVWLEREISAGVQQRIGPEYAGPFGILQALADGTKLLFKENLIPSRGDIRLFSIGPSLSVISILISYSVIPFGYNFVLSDFNIGVFLWIAISSIAPIGLLMSGYGSNNKYSFLGGLRAAAQSISYEIPLTLCVLSISLLSNSLSTVDIVDAQSKYGFWGWNLWRQPMGFIVFLISSLAECERLPFDLPEAEEELVAGYQTEYSGIRFGLFYVASYLNLLISSLFVTVLYLGGSNISIPYIFVSEFFEINKTYGVFGTTSDLFITLAKSYFFLFVSIITRWSLPRLRMDQLLNLGWKFLLPISVGNLLLTTSSQLFSL
;
A
#
# COMPACT_ATOMS: atom_id res chain seq x y z
N MET A 1 -24.24 22.47 60.73
CA MET A 1 -23.54 21.46 59.91
C MET A 1 -24.23 21.40 58.55
N ILE A 2 -24.02 22.45 57.75
CA ILE A 2 -24.52 22.54 56.37
C ILE A 2 -23.24 22.53 55.54
N ILE A 3 -22.92 21.36 55.00
CA ILE A 3 -21.76 21.17 54.12
C ILE A 3 -22.13 21.87 52.81
N ASP A 4 -21.29 22.81 52.38
CA ASP A 4 -21.40 23.60 51.14
C ASP A 4 -21.80 22.70 49.94
N THR A 5 -23.09 22.65 49.61
CA THR A 5 -23.62 21.88 48.47
C THR A 5 -23.15 22.44 47.14
N THR A 6 -22.76 23.72 47.10
CA THR A 6 -22.25 24.40 45.90
C THR A 6 -20.86 23.89 45.49
N LYS A 7 -19.94 23.71 46.45
CA LYS A 7 -18.59 23.19 46.16
C LYS A 7 -18.60 21.75 45.64
N VAL A 8 -19.54 20.91 46.12
CA VAL A 8 -19.68 19.53 45.64
C VAL A 8 -20.27 19.49 44.21
N GLN A 9 -21.13 20.45 43.85
CA GLN A 9 -21.67 20.59 42.50
C GLN A 9 -20.61 21.06 41.49
N ASP A 10 -19.70 21.95 41.89
CA ASP A 10 -18.63 22.45 41.02
C ASP A 10 -17.55 21.39 40.73
N ILE A 11 -17.28 20.48 41.67
CA ILE A 11 -16.34 19.36 41.47
C ILE A 11 -16.93 18.29 40.53
N ASN A 12 -18.25 18.06 40.62
CA ASN A 12 -18.95 17.12 39.74
C ASN A 12 -19.15 17.67 38.32
N SER A 13 -19.23 19.00 38.15
CA SER A 13 -19.32 19.62 36.82
C SER A 13 -17.96 19.64 36.09
N PHE A 14 -16.85 19.80 36.83
CA PHE A 14 -15.50 19.74 36.27
C PHE A 14 -15.10 18.32 35.83
N SER A 15 -15.40 17.30 36.64
CA SER A 15 -15.22 15.88 36.25
C SER A 15 -16.13 15.45 35.10
N GLY A 16 -17.35 16.00 35.04
CA GLY A 16 -18.23 15.87 33.88
C GLY A 16 -17.59 16.44 32.61
N LEU A 17 -17.00 17.64 32.67
CA LEU A 17 -16.40 18.32 31.51
C LEU A 17 -15.13 17.63 30.98
N GLU A 18 -14.32 17.02 31.85
CA GLU A 18 -13.21 16.15 31.45
C GLU A 18 -13.73 14.88 30.77
N SER A 19 -14.76 14.23 31.31
CA SER A 19 -15.39 13.08 30.66
C SER A 19 -16.01 13.43 29.31
N PHE A 20 -16.62 14.61 29.14
CA PHE A 20 -17.17 15.06 27.86
C PHE A 20 -16.07 15.41 26.85
N LYS A 21 -14.93 15.94 27.28
CA LYS A 21 -13.75 16.13 26.41
C LYS A 21 -13.12 14.81 26.00
N GLU A 22 -13.05 13.83 26.88
CA GLU A 22 -12.59 12.48 26.58
C GLU A 22 -13.54 11.76 25.61
N VAL A 23 -14.85 11.83 25.84
CA VAL A 23 -15.87 11.26 24.95
C VAL A 23 -15.85 11.95 23.59
N TYR A 24 -15.70 13.29 23.55
CA TYR A 24 -15.53 14.03 22.30
C TYR A 24 -14.23 13.63 21.59
N GLY A 25 -13.12 13.47 22.32
CA GLY A 25 -11.87 12.94 21.78
C GLY A 25 -12.04 11.56 21.13
N ILE A 26 -12.70 10.63 21.81
CA ILE A 26 -12.98 9.27 21.31
C ILE A 26 -13.89 9.30 20.07
N LEU A 27 -14.89 10.19 20.05
CA LEU A 27 -15.78 10.38 18.90
C LEU A 27 -15.10 11.05 17.70
N TRP A 28 -13.99 11.78 17.91
CA TRP A 28 -13.23 12.42 16.83
C TRP A 28 -12.22 11.50 16.14
N ILE A 29 -11.72 10.46 16.81
CA ILE A 29 -10.81 9.45 16.23
C ILE A 29 -11.34 8.76 14.96
N PRO A 30 -12.63 8.38 14.84
CA PRO A 30 -13.12 7.73 13.61
C PRO A 30 -13.15 8.64 12.39
N VAL A 31 -13.16 9.97 12.56
CA VAL A 31 -13.23 10.93 11.45
C VAL A 31 -12.01 10.85 10.51
N PRO A 32 -10.74 10.98 10.99
CA PRO A 32 -9.57 10.85 10.12
C PRO A 32 -9.44 9.44 9.52
N ILE A 33 -9.85 8.41 10.25
CA ILE A 33 -9.87 7.02 9.73
C ILE A 33 -10.83 6.91 8.55
N LEU A 34 -12.03 7.47 8.67
CA LEU A 34 -13.05 7.42 7.62
C LEU A 34 -12.60 8.23 6.39
N ILE A 35 -11.98 9.41 6.59
CA ILE A 35 -11.41 10.20 5.49
C ILE A 35 -10.32 9.41 4.75
N LEU A 36 -9.43 8.73 5.48
CA LEU A 36 -8.38 7.91 4.88
C LEU A 36 -8.97 6.73 4.10
N VAL A 37 -9.94 6.00 4.66
CA VAL A 37 -10.61 4.90 3.97
C VAL A 37 -11.35 5.39 2.72
N LEU A 38 -12.03 6.53 2.77
CA LEU A 38 -12.66 7.14 1.59
C LEU A 38 -11.62 7.53 0.53
N GLY A 39 -10.50 8.13 0.94
CA GLY A 39 -9.38 8.46 0.04
C GLY A 39 -8.82 7.22 -0.65
N ILE A 40 -8.62 6.14 0.10
CA ILE A 40 -8.15 4.86 -0.44
C ILE A 40 -9.16 4.27 -1.42
N THR A 41 -10.46 4.23 -1.09
CA THR A 41 -11.46 3.66 -2.02
C THR A 41 -11.56 4.46 -3.32
N LEU A 42 -11.51 5.79 -3.26
CA LEU A 42 -11.44 6.65 -4.46
C LEU A 42 -10.18 6.37 -5.27
N SER A 43 -9.03 6.21 -4.62
CA SER A 43 -7.77 5.91 -5.31
C SER A 43 -7.77 4.54 -5.99
N VAL A 44 -8.37 3.52 -5.37
CA VAL A 44 -8.53 2.19 -5.99
C VAL A 44 -9.43 2.27 -7.23
N LEU A 45 -10.54 2.98 -7.15
CA LEU A 45 -11.41 3.20 -8.32
C LEU A 45 -10.66 3.91 -9.45
N ALA A 46 -9.84 4.90 -9.11
CA ALA A 46 -8.99 5.60 -10.07
C ALA A 46 -7.95 4.66 -10.71
N ILE A 47 -7.31 3.77 -9.93
CA ILE A 47 -6.34 2.79 -10.46
C ILE A 47 -7.02 1.81 -11.42
N VAL A 48 -8.19 1.27 -11.06
CA VAL A 48 -8.93 0.32 -11.92
C VAL A 48 -9.25 0.97 -13.27
N TRP A 49 -9.67 2.23 -13.26
CA TRP A 49 -9.92 3.00 -14.47
C TRP A 49 -8.61 3.27 -15.24
N LEU A 50 -7.57 3.77 -14.56
CA LEU A 50 -6.25 4.04 -15.15
C LEU A 50 -5.64 2.80 -15.81
N GLU A 51 -5.76 1.63 -15.20
CA GLU A 51 -5.22 0.39 -15.75
C GLU A 51 -5.89 0.06 -17.11
N ARG A 52 -7.19 0.31 -17.26
CA ARG A 52 -7.91 0.11 -18.52
C ARG A 52 -7.51 1.11 -19.59
N GLU A 53 -7.38 2.39 -19.22
CA GLU A 53 -6.95 3.43 -20.16
C GLU A 53 -5.50 3.26 -20.61
N ILE A 54 -4.58 3.00 -19.67
CA ILE A 54 -3.16 2.81 -19.98
C ILE A 54 -2.97 1.54 -20.82
N SER A 55 -3.63 0.44 -20.48
CA SER A 55 -3.55 -0.79 -21.27
C SER A 55 -4.11 -0.62 -22.68
N ALA A 56 -5.23 0.10 -22.82
CA ALA A 56 -5.79 0.45 -24.12
C ALA A 56 -4.83 1.31 -24.95
N GLY A 57 -4.23 2.33 -24.32
CA GLY A 57 -3.23 3.19 -24.94
C GLY A 57 -1.99 2.44 -25.44
N VAL A 58 -1.44 1.51 -24.65
CA VAL A 58 -0.31 0.65 -25.06
C VAL A 58 -0.69 -0.22 -26.27
N GLN A 59 -1.93 -0.69 -26.32
CA GLN A 59 -2.46 -1.56 -27.38
C GLN A 59 -3.01 -0.78 -28.59
N GLN A 60 -2.90 0.55 -28.61
CA GLN A 60 -3.47 1.42 -29.65
C GLN A 60 -4.98 1.22 -29.85
N ARG A 61 -5.72 0.95 -28.77
CA ARG A 61 -7.19 0.95 -28.74
C ARG A 61 -7.70 1.95 -27.72
N ILE A 62 -8.99 2.21 -27.73
CA ILE A 62 -9.63 3.12 -26.78
C ILE A 62 -10.17 2.33 -25.59
N GLY A 63 -10.06 2.91 -24.40
CA GLY A 63 -10.59 2.35 -23.16
C GLY A 63 -12.12 2.49 -23.05
N PRO A 64 -12.69 2.33 -21.85
CA PRO A 64 -14.14 2.46 -21.64
C PRO A 64 -14.63 3.89 -21.93
N GLU A 65 -15.59 4.07 -22.85
CA GLU A 65 -16.13 5.40 -23.20
C GLU A 65 -17.56 5.65 -22.71
N TYR A 66 -18.42 4.61 -22.70
CA TYR A 66 -19.86 4.79 -22.55
C TYR A 66 -20.35 4.89 -21.10
N ALA A 67 -19.55 4.47 -20.13
CA ALA A 67 -19.91 4.47 -18.71
C ALA A 67 -19.52 5.80 -18.04
N GLY A 68 -20.24 6.87 -18.38
CA GLY A 68 -19.97 8.24 -17.91
C GLY A 68 -18.91 8.96 -18.77
N PRO A 69 -18.56 10.22 -18.43
CA PRO A 69 -17.55 10.97 -19.17
C PRO A 69 -16.19 10.24 -19.07
N PHE A 70 -15.58 9.93 -20.21
CA PHE A 70 -14.31 9.17 -20.31
C PHE A 70 -14.33 7.81 -19.56
N GLY A 71 -15.50 7.20 -19.35
CA GLY A 71 -15.61 5.89 -18.70
C GLY A 71 -15.29 5.83 -17.20
N ILE A 72 -15.19 6.97 -16.51
CA ILE A 72 -14.81 7.04 -15.09
C ILE A 72 -15.74 6.21 -14.20
N LEU A 73 -17.03 6.11 -14.54
CA LEU A 73 -18.01 5.36 -13.75
C LEU A 73 -17.91 3.85 -13.94
N GLN A 74 -17.08 3.36 -14.88
CA GLN A 74 -16.96 1.95 -15.17
C GLN A 74 -16.45 1.15 -13.96
N ALA A 75 -15.44 1.66 -13.24
CA ALA A 75 -14.89 0.97 -12.06
C ALA A 75 -15.97 0.81 -10.96
N LEU A 76 -16.83 1.82 -10.80
CA LEU A 76 -17.95 1.79 -9.87
C LEU A 76 -19.05 0.82 -10.34
N ALA A 77 -19.34 0.77 -11.64
CA ALA A 77 -20.28 -0.18 -12.24
C ALA A 77 -19.83 -1.64 -12.04
N ASP A 78 -18.53 -1.93 -12.15
CA ASP A 78 -18.00 -3.28 -11.93
C ASP A 78 -18.05 -3.67 -10.45
N GLY A 79 -17.73 -2.75 -9.54
CA GLY A 79 -17.86 -2.98 -8.09
C GLY A 79 -19.31 -3.24 -7.67
N THR A 80 -20.25 -2.42 -8.14
CA THR A 80 -21.68 -2.60 -7.87
C THR A 80 -22.22 -3.90 -8.46
N LYS A 81 -21.81 -4.27 -9.68
CA LYS A 81 -22.15 -5.57 -10.28
C LYS A 81 -21.72 -6.73 -9.39
N LEU A 82 -20.52 -6.71 -8.83
CA LEU A 82 -20.02 -7.79 -7.97
C LEU A 82 -20.77 -7.86 -6.63
N LEU A 83 -21.26 -6.73 -6.12
CA LEU A 83 -22.10 -6.68 -4.91
C LEU A 83 -23.49 -7.32 -5.12
N PHE A 84 -24.11 -7.10 -6.29
CA PHE A 84 -25.42 -7.67 -6.61
C PHE A 84 -25.36 -9.11 -7.12
N LYS A 85 -24.18 -9.60 -7.49
CA LYS A 85 -24.01 -10.94 -8.03
C LYS A 85 -24.15 -11.99 -6.93
N GLU A 86 -24.80 -13.10 -7.27
CA GLU A 86 -25.00 -14.22 -6.35
C GLU A 86 -23.67 -14.81 -5.86
N ASN A 87 -23.63 -15.07 -4.54
CA ASN A 87 -22.48 -15.65 -3.85
C ASN A 87 -22.64 -17.17 -3.76
N LEU A 88 -21.96 -17.88 -4.65
CA LEU A 88 -21.88 -19.33 -4.66
C LEU A 88 -20.86 -19.79 -3.61
N ILE A 89 -21.16 -20.90 -2.95
CA ILE A 89 -20.28 -21.55 -1.97
C ILE A 89 -20.10 -23.00 -2.42
N PRO A 90 -18.86 -23.51 -2.50
CA PRO A 90 -18.62 -24.89 -2.88
C PRO A 90 -19.23 -25.86 -1.86
N SER A 91 -19.91 -26.89 -2.33
CA SER A 91 -20.63 -27.85 -1.47
C SER A 91 -19.72 -28.73 -0.62
N ARG A 92 -18.47 -28.96 -1.08
CA ARG A 92 -17.47 -29.76 -0.38
C ARG A 92 -16.38 -28.91 0.30
N GLY A 93 -16.45 -27.58 0.20
CA GLY A 93 -15.44 -26.68 0.76
C GLY A 93 -15.69 -26.31 2.23
N ASP A 94 -14.61 -25.96 2.93
CA ASP A 94 -14.71 -25.46 4.31
C ASP A 94 -15.21 -24.01 4.32
N ILE A 95 -16.50 -23.83 4.64
CA ILE A 95 -17.19 -22.52 4.57
C ILE A 95 -16.47 -21.43 5.38
N ARG A 96 -15.94 -21.78 6.57
CA ARG A 96 -15.24 -20.83 7.44
C ARG A 96 -13.94 -20.34 6.79
N LEU A 97 -13.10 -21.25 6.31
CA LEU A 97 -11.83 -20.92 5.67
C LEU A 97 -12.06 -20.17 4.36
N PHE A 98 -13.04 -20.63 3.58
CA PHE A 98 -13.43 -20.01 2.31
C PHE A 98 -13.87 -18.55 2.49
N SER A 99 -14.62 -18.24 3.57
CA SER A 99 -15.07 -16.88 3.83
C SER A 99 -14.03 -15.99 4.52
N ILE A 100 -13.18 -16.55 5.40
CA ILE A 100 -12.18 -15.79 6.15
C ILE A 100 -10.96 -15.44 5.27
N GLY A 101 -10.55 -16.33 4.36
CA GLY A 101 -9.35 -16.14 3.53
C GLY A 101 -9.27 -14.76 2.83
N PRO A 102 -10.25 -14.38 1.98
CA PRO A 102 -10.24 -13.08 1.32
C PRO A 102 -10.34 -11.89 2.29
N SER A 103 -11.02 -12.05 3.42
CA SER A 103 -11.13 -10.97 4.40
C SER A 103 -9.80 -10.70 5.11
N LEU A 104 -9.02 -11.76 5.39
CA LEU A 104 -7.75 -11.66 6.09
C LEU A 104 -6.72 -10.88 5.28
N SER A 105 -6.63 -11.13 3.97
CA SER A 105 -5.72 -10.39 3.08
C SER A 105 -6.09 -8.92 2.98
N VAL A 106 -7.38 -8.59 2.79
CA VAL A 106 -7.85 -7.20 2.72
C VAL A 106 -7.59 -6.45 4.04
N ILE A 107 -7.88 -7.07 5.18
CA ILE A 107 -7.69 -6.44 6.49
C ILE A 107 -6.21 -6.14 6.75
N SER A 108 -5.31 -7.08 6.46
CA SER A 108 -3.86 -6.89 6.58
C SER A 108 -3.40 -5.66 5.76
N ILE A 109 -3.83 -5.56 4.50
CA ILE A 109 -3.43 -4.45 3.64
C ILE A 109 -4.01 -3.12 4.16
N LEU A 110 -5.27 -3.09 4.60
CA LEU A 110 -5.91 -1.88 5.14
C LEU A 110 -5.23 -1.36 6.41
N ILE A 111 -4.78 -2.24 7.32
CA ILE A 111 -4.07 -1.81 8.54
C ILE A 111 -2.72 -1.16 8.17
N SER A 112 -2.06 -1.68 7.14
CA SER A 112 -0.75 -1.18 6.71
C SER A 112 -0.80 0.28 6.22
N TYR A 113 -1.96 0.77 5.77
CA TYR A 113 -2.15 2.19 5.41
C TYR A 113 -2.03 3.17 6.58
N SER A 114 -2.17 2.69 7.82
CA SER A 114 -2.10 3.53 9.02
C SER A 114 -0.74 4.24 9.19
N VAL A 115 0.31 3.67 8.60
CA VAL A 115 1.70 4.09 8.80
C VAL A 115 2.18 5.10 7.76
N ILE A 116 1.43 5.29 6.66
CA ILE A 116 1.91 6.05 5.51
C ILE A 116 1.77 7.56 5.79
N PRO A 117 2.86 8.34 5.70
CA PRO A 117 2.79 9.78 5.79
C PRO A 117 2.47 10.39 4.43
N PHE A 118 1.34 11.09 4.33
CA PHE A 118 0.99 11.81 3.10
C PHE A 118 1.45 13.28 3.12
N GLY A 119 1.84 13.81 4.29
CA GLY A 119 2.39 15.15 4.48
C GLY A 119 2.78 15.36 5.95
N TYR A 120 3.43 16.50 6.27
CA TYR A 120 4.01 16.76 7.60
C TYR A 120 3.00 16.63 8.75
N ASN A 121 1.75 17.07 8.53
CA ASN A 121 0.66 16.96 9.51
C ASN A 121 -0.40 15.91 9.13
N PHE A 122 -0.21 15.17 8.04
CA PHE A 122 -1.22 14.25 7.49
C PHE A 122 -0.71 12.81 7.55
N VAL A 123 -0.69 12.29 8.78
CA VAL A 123 -0.37 10.91 9.13
C VAL A 123 -1.43 10.43 10.11
N LEU A 124 -1.97 9.22 9.94
CA LEU A 124 -2.99 8.70 10.86
C LEU A 124 -2.39 8.45 12.25
N SER A 125 -1.23 7.81 12.27
CA SER A 125 -0.50 7.44 13.48
C SER A 125 0.98 7.34 13.17
N ASP A 126 1.79 8.18 13.79
CA ASP A 126 3.24 8.05 13.73
C ASP A 126 3.72 7.01 14.75
N PHE A 127 4.26 5.90 14.24
CA PHE A 127 4.84 4.84 15.06
C PHE A 127 6.35 4.83 14.90
N ASN A 128 7.08 4.74 16.01
CA ASN A 128 8.54 4.57 16.01
C ASN A 128 9.01 3.33 15.21
N ILE A 129 8.14 2.33 15.07
CA ILE A 129 8.40 1.05 14.40
C ILE A 129 7.53 0.94 13.14
N GLY A 130 7.27 2.07 12.47
CA GLY A 130 6.33 2.15 11.34
C GLY A 130 6.64 1.15 10.21
N VAL A 131 7.83 1.23 9.60
CA VAL A 131 8.12 0.40 8.42
C VAL A 131 8.18 -1.09 8.78
N PHE A 132 8.63 -1.43 9.98
CA PHE A 132 8.62 -2.82 10.45
C PHE A 132 7.19 -3.34 10.70
N LEU A 133 6.27 -2.49 11.17
CA LEU A 133 4.86 -2.86 11.31
C LEU A 133 4.24 -3.22 9.96
N TRP A 134 4.57 -2.47 8.90
CA TRP A 134 4.12 -2.81 7.55
C TRP A 134 4.59 -4.20 7.12
N ILE A 135 5.89 -4.51 7.26
CA ILE A 135 6.45 -5.83 6.93
C ILE A 135 5.77 -6.93 7.75
N ALA A 136 5.59 -6.72 9.06
CA ALA A 136 4.96 -7.70 9.92
C ALA A 136 3.52 -8.01 9.48
N ILE A 137 2.79 -7.00 9.02
CA ILE A 137 1.41 -7.16 8.58
C ILE A 137 1.31 -7.74 7.17
N SER A 138 2.23 -7.40 6.26
CA SER A 138 2.24 -7.98 4.91
C SER A 138 2.47 -9.50 4.95
N SER A 139 3.24 -10.00 5.91
CA SER A 139 3.44 -11.45 6.16
C SER A 139 2.15 -12.25 6.45
N ILE A 140 1.05 -11.57 6.79
CA ILE A 140 -0.26 -12.19 7.05
C ILE A 140 -1.01 -12.48 5.75
N ALA A 141 -0.77 -11.71 4.68
CA ALA A 141 -1.49 -11.87 3.41
C ALA A 141 -1.32 -13.27 2.78
N PRO A 142 -0.12 -13.89 2.74
CA PRO A 142 0.06 -15.27 2.26
C PRO A 142 -0.81 -16.31 2.96
N ILE A 143 -1.08 -16.12 4.26
CA ILE A 143 -1.92 -17.02 5.04
C ILE A 143 -3.36 -16.94 4.52
N GLY A 144 -3.85 -15.74 4.19
CA GLY A 144 -5.17 -15.55 3.58
C GLY A 144 -5.31 -16.25 2.23
N LEU A 145 -4.26 -16.22 1.41
CA LEU A 145 -4.19 -16.89 0.10
C LEU A 145 -4.15 -18.43 0.22
N LEU A 146 -3.46 -18.97 1.23
CA LEU A 146 -3.48 -20.40 1.51
C LEU A 146 -4.84 -20.87 2.02
N MET A 147 -5.46 -20.11 2.93
CA MET A 147 -6.79 -20.41 3.45
C MET A 147 -7.85 -20.40 2.35
N SER A 148 -7.76 -19.47 1.39
CA SER A 148 -8.69 -19.41 0.26
C SER A 148 -8.50 -20.59 -0.70
N GLY A 149 -7.25 -20.94 -1.02
CA GLY A 149 -6.92 -22.11 -1.82
C GLY A 149 -7.40 -23.41 -1.18
N TYR A 150 -7.15 -23.61 0.12
CA TYR A 150 -7.58 -24.82 0.84
C TYR A 150 -9.11 -24.88 1.04
N GLY A 151 -9.74 -23.77 1.43
CA GLY A 151 -11.17 -23.69 1.68
C GLY A 151 -12.05 -23.98 0.45
N SER A 152 -11.49 -23.79 -0.75
CA SER A 152 -12.16 -24.09 -2.02
C SER A 152 -12.35 -25.59 -2.30
N ASN A 153 -11.56 -26.46 -1.66
CA ASN A 153 -11.52 -27.92 -1.85
C ASN A 153 -11.44 -28.35 -3.34
N ASN A 154 -10.62 -27.65 -4.13
CA ASN A 154 -10.25 -28.02 -5.49
C ASN A 154 -8.72 -28.19 -5.58
N LYS A 155 -8.27 -29.25 -6.26
CA LYS A 155 -6.84 -29.58 -6.41
C LYS A 155 -6.06 -28.45 -7.08
N TYR A 156 -6.63 -27.81 -8.11
CA TYR A 156 -5.96 -26.74 -8.84
C TYR A 156 -5.88 -25.46 -8.02
N SER A 157 -6.95 -25.10 -7.32
CA SER A 157 -7.00 -23.92 -6.46
C SER A 157 -6.07 -24.04 -5.26
N PHE A 158 -5.95 -25.24 -4.68
CA PHE A 158 -4.99 -25.50 -3.62
C PHE A 158 -3.54 -25.36 -4.10
N LEU A 159 -3.22 -25.89 -5.29
CA LEU A 159 -1.90 -25.70 -5.91
C LEU A 159 -1.62 -24.22 -6.23
N GLY A 160 -2.64 -23.47 -6.67
CA GLY A 160 -2.55 -22.02 -6.90
C GLY A 160 -2.24 -21.25 -5.61
N GLY A 161 -2.94 -21.55 -4.52
CA GLY A 161 -2.69 -20.94 -3.21
C GLY A 161 -1.29 -21.24 -2.67
N LEU A 162 -0.81 -22.48 -2.83
CA LEU A 162 0.57 -22.86 -2.44
C LEU A 162 1.63 -22.09 -3.23
N ARG A 163 1.43 -21.90 -4.54
CA ARG A 163 2.34 -21.12 -5.39
C ARG A 163 2.34 -19.64 -5.02
N ALA A 164 1.16 -19.05 -4.78
CA ALA A 164 1.01 -17.67 -4.34
C ALA A 164 1.76 -17.39 -3.04
N ALA A 165 1.57 -18.25 -2.05
CA ALA A 165 2.25 -18.12 -0.77
C ALA A 165 3.77 -18.30 -0.90
N ALA A 166 4.23 -19.30 -1.65
CA ALA A 166 5.65 -19.52 -1.87
C ALA A 166 6.32 -18.32 -2.58
N GLN A 167 5.62 -17.70 -3.53
CA GLN A 167 6.08 -16.49 -4.21
C GLN A 167 6.17 -15.31 -3.23
N SER A 168 5.08 -14.98 -2.53
CA SER A 168 5.05 -13.82 -1.64
C SER A 168 6.14 -13.92 -0.55
N ILE A 169 6.29 -15.08 0.09
CA ILE A 169 7.33 -15.32 1.10
C ILE A 169 8.75 -15.13 0.52
N SER A 170 8.97 -15.59 -0.72
CA SER A 170 10.30 -15.51 -1.35
C SER A 170 10.74 -14.07 -1.65
N TYR A 171 9.80 -13.16 -1.92
CA TYR A 171 10.10 -11.77 -2.24
C TYR A 171 10.01 -10.82 -1.05
N GLU A 172 9.37 -11.25 0.04
CA GLU A 172 9.35 -10.52 1.30
C GLU A 172 10.77 -10.38 1.88
N ILE A 173 11.58 -11.44 1.86
CA ILE A 173 12.94 -11.41 2.43
C ILE A 173 13.83 -10.34 1.75
N PRO A 174 14.01 -10.32 0.41
CA PRO A 174 14.77 -9.24 -0.23
C PRO A 174 14.20 -7.85 0.05
N LEU A 175 12.87 -7.70 0.08
CA LEU A 175 12.19 -6.45 0.37
C LEU A 175 12.51 -5.94 1.79
N THR A 176 12.47 -6.82 2.80
CA THR A 176 12.83 -6.46 4.18
C THR A 176 14.29 -6.01 4.32
N LEU A 177 15.22 -6.63 3.59
CA LEU A 177 16.63 -6.26 3.61
C LEU A 177 16.88 -4.87 3.00
N CYS A 178 16.15 -4.50 1.95
CA CYS A 178 16.19 -3.15 1.38
C CYS A 178 15.59 -2.10 2.32
N VAL A 179 14.49 -2.44 3.02
CA VAL A 179 13.94 -1.57 4.07
C VAL A 179 14.96 -1.36 5.18
N LEU A 180 15.64 -2.42 5.61
CA LEU A 180 16.63 -2.34 6.68
C LEU A 180 17.81 -1.44 6.26
N SER A 181 18.28 -1.54 5.02
CA SER A 181 19.33 -0.64 4.52
C SER A 181 18.91 0.82 4.52
N ILE A 182 17.63 1.13 4.28
CA ILE A 182 17.12 2.51 4.36
C ILE A 182 17.03 2.98 5.81
N SER A 183 16.55 2.12 6.72
CA SER A 183 16.43 2.45 8.15
C SER A 183 17.77 2.80 8.81
N LEU A 184 18.85 2.18 8.32
CA LEU A 184 20.22 2.50 8.74
C LEU A 184 20.62 3.91 8.32
N LEU A 185 20.30 4.33 7.08
CA LEU A 185 20.61 5.68 6.60
C LEU A 185 19.84 6.78 7.35
N SER A 186 18.61 6.52 7.76
CA SER A 186 17.77 7.46 8.51
C SER A 186 18.00 7.43 10.02
N ASN A 187 18.69 6.41 10.56
CA ASN A 187 18.79 6.11 11.99
C ASN A 187 17.43 6.01 12.71
N SER A 188 16.36 5.66 11.99
CA SER A 188 15.01 5.51 12.54
C SER A 188 14.19 4.54 11.69
N LEU A 189 13.21 3.89 12.34
CA LEU A 189 12.24 2.99 11.72
C LEU A 189 10.87 3.66 11.51
N SER A 190 10.70 4.91 11.95
CA SER A 190 9.49 5.69 11.68
C SER A 190 9.48 6.16 10.23
N THR A 191 8.30 6.20 9.61
CA THR A 191 8.15 6.67 8.22
C THR A 191 8.33 8.18 8.11
N VAL A 192 7.97 8.93 9.15
CA VAL A 192 8.11 10.39 9.21
C VAL A 192 9.58 10.78 9.26
N ASP A 193 10.38 10.18 10.17
CA ASP A 193 11.81 10.50 10.28
C ASP A 193 12.57 10.14 9.00
N ILE A 194 12.16 9.09 8.29
CA ILE A 194 12.77 8.71 7.00
C ILE A 194 12.54 9.83 5.97
N VAL A 195 11.31 10.36 5.87
CA VAL A 195 10.99 11.45 4.93
C VAL A 195 11.72 12.74 5.34
N ASP A 196 11.82 13.01 6.65
CA ASP A 196 12.55 14.17 7.17
C ASP A 196 14.07 14.06 6.96
N ALA A 197 14.64 12.86 7.03
CA ALA A 197 16.04 12.64 6.69
C ALA A 197 16.32 12.94 5.20
N GLN A 198 15.36 12.66 4.33
CA GLN A 198 15.44 12.92 2.89
C GLN A 198 15.20 14.40 2.54
N SER A 199 14.41 15.13 3.34
CA SER A 199 14.06 16.55 3.10
C SER A 199 15.27 17.48 3.18
N LYS A 200 16.25 17.17 4.03
CA LYS A 200 17.41 18.02 4.36
C LYS A 200 18.18 18.56 3.16
N TYR A 201 18.28 17.78 2.09
CA TYR A 201 19.05 18.13 0.88
C TYR A 201 18.18 18.18 -0.39
N GLY A 202 16.85 18.24 -0.24
CA GLY A 202 15.92 18.25 -1.37
C GLY A 202 16.11 17.04 -2.29
N PHE A 203 16.22 17.27 -3.61
CA PHE A 203 16.31 16.22 -4.64
C PHE A 203 17.54 15.33 -4.45
N TRP A 204 18.67 15.92 -4.05
CA TRP A 204 19.91 15.20 -3.79
C TRP A 204 19.89 14.43 -2.46
N GLY A 205 18.90 14.72 -1.61
CA GLY A 205 18.67 14.01 -0.35
C GLY A 205 17.91 12.70 -0.50
N TRP A 206 17.36 12.40 -1.68
CA TRP A 206 16.56 11.20 -1.89
C TRP A 206 17.39 9.91 -1.79
N ASN A 207 16.82 8.88 -1.15
CA ASN A 207 17.50 7.61 -0.98
C ASN A 207 17.70 6.86 -2.31
N LEU A 208 16.96 7.22 -3.36
CA LEU A 208 17.19 6.70 -4.72
C LEU A 208 18.64 6.90 -5.19
N TRP A 209 19.24 8.05 -4.88
CA TRP A 209 20.64 8.35 -5.26
C TRP A 209 21.65 7.64 -4.37
N ARG A 210 21.31 7.42 -3.09
CA ARG A 210 22.19 6.80 -2.10
C ARG A 210 22.22 5.27 -2.25
N GLN A 211 21.09 4.66 -2.59
CA GLN A 211 20.94 3.21 -2.73
C GLN A 211 20.22 2.84 -4.04
N PRO A 212 20.87 3.03 -5.20
CA PRO A 212 20.27 2.68 -6.49
C PRO A 212 20.05 1.16 -6.63
N MET A 213 20.96 0.34 -6.12
CA MET A 213 20.81 -1.12 -6.13
C MET A 213 19.65 -1.58 -5.24
N GLY A 214 19.57 -1.04 -4.02
CA GLY A 214 18.45 -1.30 -3.11
C GLY A 214 17.11 -0.92 -3.73
N PHE A 215 17.04 0.23 -4.41
CA PHE A 215 15.83 0.69 -5.09
C PHE A 215 15.34 -0.28 -6.17
N ILE A 216 16.24 -0.75 -7.03
CA ILE A 216 15.89 -1.71 -8.10
C ILE A 216 15.41 -3.03 -7.49
N VAL A 217 16.11 -3.54 -6.47
CA VAL A 217 15.68 -4.77 -5.78
C VAL A 217 14.30 -4.57 -5.17
N PHE A 218 14.11 -3.47 -4.42
CA PHE A 218 12.85 -3.14 -3.76
C PHE A 218 11.69 -3.08 -4.75
N LEU A 219 11.87 -2.39 -5.88
CA LEU A 219 10.88 -2.27 -6.94
C LEU A 219 10.51 -3.62 -7.56
N ILE A 220 11.49 -4.48 -7.83
CA ILE A 220 11.23 -5.82 -8.38
C ILE A 220 10.48 -6.68 -7.35
N SER A 221 10.93 -6.67 -6.09
CA SER A 221 10.26 -7.44 -5.03
C SER A 221 8.85 -6.94 -4.73
N SER A 222 8.62 -5.62 -4.75
CA SER A 222 7.28 -5.06 -4.52
C SER A 222 6.32 -5.40 -5.66
N LEU A 223 6.79 -5.41 -6.92
CA LEU A 223 6.00 -5.88 -8.06
C LEU A 223 5.65 -7.37 -7.95
N ALA A 224 6.61 -8.18 -7.50
CA ALA A 224 6.40 -9.61 -7.30
C ALA A 224 5.42 -9.92 -6.15
N GLU A 225 5.42 -9.12 -5.09
CA GLU A 225 4.47 -9.22 -3.97
C GLU A 225 3.04 -8.80 -4.38
N CYS A 226 2.90 -7.89 -5.33
CA CYS A 226 1.59 -7.49 -5.88
C CYS A 226 0.96 -8.53 -6.81
N GLU A 227 1.63 -9.66 -7.07
CA GLU A 227 1.16 -10.74 -7.95
C GLU A 227 0.77 -10.27 -9.36
N ARG A 228 1.40 -9.21 -9.88
CA ARG A 228 1.12 -8.69 -11.23
C ARG A 228 2.13 -9.16 -12.26
N LEU A 229 1.68 -9.30 -13.51
CA LEU A 229 2.52 -9.59 -14.67
C LEU A 229 3.72 -8.63 -14.68
N PRO A 230 4.96 -9.13 -14.79
CA PRO A 230 5.37 -10.47 -15.24
C PRO A 230 5.35 -11.58 -14.16
N PHE A 231 5.05 -11.28 -12.91
CA PHE A 231 5.07 -12.17 -11.74
C PHE A 231 3.67 -12.73 -11.37
N ASP A 232 2.71 -12.70 -12.29
CA ASP A 232 1.36 -13.24 -12.10
C ASP A 232 1.34 -14.74 -12.42
N LEU A 233 1.87 -15.53 -11.50
CA LEU A 233 1.89 -16.99 -11.53
C LEU A 233 0.78 -17.66 -10.71
N PRO A 234 0.23 -17.02 -9.66
CA PRO A 234 -0.92 -17.56 -8.95
C PRO A 234 -2.17 -17.66 -9.82
N GLU A 235 -2.47 -16.65 -10.64
CA GLU A 235 -3.69 -16.60 -11.47
C GLU A 235 -3.55 -17.36 -12.80
N ALA A 236 -2.44 -18.08 -12.99
CA ALA A 236 -2.06 -18.68 -14.27
C ALA A 236 -3.18 -19.43 -14.99
N GLU A 237 -3.80 -18.78 -15.98
CA GLU A 237 -4.94 -19.36 -16.70
C GLU A 237 -4.60 -20.64 -17.46
N GLU A 238 -3.40 -20.69 -18.03
CA GLU A 238 -2.91 -21.83 -18.81
C GLU A 238 -2.61 -23.08 -17.95
N GLU A 239 -2.23 -22.91 -16.67
CA GLU A 239 -1.85 -24.02 -15.78
C GLU A 239 -2.91 -24.35 -14.74
N LEU A 240 -3.63 -23.34 -14.23
CA LEU A 240 -4.47 -23.41 -13.05
C LEU A 240 -5.83 -22.69 -13.20
N VAL A 241 -6.22 -22.33 -14.43
CA VAL A 241 -7.48 -21.62 -14.77
C VAL A 241 -7.58 -20.20 -14.21
N ALA A 242 -7.55 -20.03 -12.89
CA ALA A 242 -7.47 -18.74 -12.18
C ALA A 242 -6.84 -18.92 -10.77
N GLY A 243 -6.13 -20.03 -10.54
CA GLY A 243 -5.46 -20.31 -9.27
C GLY A 243 -6.39 -20.41 -8.07
N TYR A 244 -6.06 -19.70 -6.99
CA TYR A 244 -6.83 -19.69 -5.75
C TYR A 244 -8.20 -18.99 -5.87
N GLN A 245 -8.47 -18.28 -6.97
CA GLN A 245 -9.69 -17.51 -7.15
C GLN A 245 -10.82 -18.28 -7.88
N THR A 246 -10.53 -19.45 -8.46
CA THR A 246 -11.43 -20.15 -9.40
C THR A 246 -12.83 -20.42 -8.86
N GLU A 247 -12.96 -20.77 -7.58
CA GLU A 247 -14.24 -21.15 -6.95
C GLU A 247 -14.99 -19.94 -6.37
N TYR A 248 -14.41 -18.74 -6.40
CA TYR A 248 -14.98 -17.54 -5.80
C TYR A 248 -15.93 -16.83 -6.77
N SER A 249 -17.10 -16.41 -6.25
CA SER A 249 -18.06 -15.60 -6.99
C SER A 249 -18.47 -14.33 -6.24
N GLY A 250 -19.08 -13.40 -6.97
CA GLY A 250 -19.71 -12.19 -6.42
C GLY A 250 -18.77 -11.33 -5.59
N ILE A 251 -19.17 -11.03 -4.35
CA ILE A 251 -18.43 -10.12 -3.48
C ILE A 251 -17.08 -10.68 -3.03
N ARG A 252 -16.98 -11.99 -2.80
CA ARG A 252 -15.72 -12.61 -2.33
C ARG A 252 -14.65 -12.59 -3.41
N PHE A 253 -15.05 -12.78 -4.66
CA PHE A 253 -14.17 -12.55 -5.82
C PHE A 253 -13.75 -11.08 -5.92
N GLY A 254 -14.71 -10.16 -5.74
CA GLY A 254 -14.43 -8.73 -5.68
C GLY A 254 -13.41 -8.34 -4.60
N LEU A 255 -13.40 -9.00 -3.44
CA LEU A 255 -12.42 -8.75 -2.39
C LEU A 255 -10.99 -9.08 -2.83
N PHE A 256 -10.75 -10.13 -3.62
CA PHE A 256 -9.41 -10.42 -4.15
C PHE A 256 -8.95 -9.37 -5.15
N TYR A 257 -9.85 -8.91 -6.02
CA TYR A 257 -9.55 -7.81 -6.94
C TYR A 257 -9.22 -6.53 -6.18
N VAL A 258 -10.04 -6.15 -5.21
CA VAL A 258 -9.78 -4.97 -4.37
C VAL A 258 -8.48 -5.14 -3.60
N ALA A 259 -8.19 -6.32 -3.04
CA ALA A 259 -6.94 -6.60 -2.34
C ALA A 259 -5.72 -6.38 -3.23
N SER A 260 -5.73 -6.87 -4.47
CA SER A 260 -4.58 -6.71 -5.37
C SER A 260 -4.32 -5.23 -5.73
N TYR A 261 -5.39 -4.45 -5.95
CA TYR A 261 -5.27 -3.01 -6.18
C TYR A 261 -4.83 -2.23 -4.93
N LEU A 262 -5.34 -2.61 -3.76
CA LEU A 262 -4.89 -2.06 -2.48
C LEU A 262 -3.41 -2.37 -2.24
N ASN A 263 -2.95 -3.58 -2.57
CA ASN A 263 -1.54 -3.96 -2.42
C ASN A 263 -0.64 -3.19 -3.41
N LEU A 264 -1.14 -2.95 -4.62
CA LEU A 264 -0.44 -2.16 -5.62
C LEU A 264 -0.29 -0.68 -5.20
N LEU A 265 -1.35 -0.09 -4.63
CA LEU A 265 -1.29 1.29 -4.17
C LEU A 265 -0.38 1.43 -2.94
N ILE A 266 -0.45 0.52 -1.96
CA ILE A 266 0.42 0.59 -0.78
C ILE A 266 1.90 0.39 -1.14
N SER A 267 2.21 -0.56 -2.01
CA SER A 267 3.59 -0.77 -2.46
C SER A 267 4.12 0.48 -3.17
N SER A 268 3.32 1.10 -4.06
CA SER A 268 3.71 2.34 -4.73
C SER A 268 3.95 3.50 -3.74
N LEU A 269 3.14 3.60 -2.68
CA LEU A 269 3.32 4.59 -1.61
C LEU A 269 4.59 4.31 -0.78
N PHE A 270 4.91 3.06 -0.48
CA PHE A 270 6.17 2.76 0.20
C PHE A 270 7.38 3.05 -0.66
N VAL A 271 7.32 2.84 -1.98
CA VAL A 271 8.40 3.26 -2.88
C VAL A 271 8.59 4.79 -2.82
N THR A 272 7.51 5.58 -2.82
CA THR A 272 7.64 7.05 -2.76
C THR A 272 8.17 7.55 -1.43
N VAL A 273 7.69 6.99 -0.32
CA VAL A 273 8.09 7.37 1.04
C VAL A 273 9.55 6.97 1.29
N LEU A 274 9.93 5.74 0.96
CA LEU A 274 11.25 5.22 1.30
C LEU A 274 12.36 5.70 0.37
N TYR A 275 12.07 5.94 -0.92
CA TYR A 275 13.10 6.28 -1.91
C TYR A 275 12.99 7.69 -2.51
N LEU A 276 11.79 8.23 -2.71
CA LEU A 276 11.57 9.52 -3.40
C LEU A 276 11.26 10.70 -2.47
N GLY A 277 11.45 10.59 -1.16
CA GLY A 277 11.28 11.76 -0.29
C GLY A 277 9.85 12.13 0.03
N GLY A 278 8.86 11.25 -0.20
CA GLY A 278 7.44 11.51 0.10
C GLY A 278 6.98 12.87 -0.42
N SER A 279 6.61 13.76 0.49
CA SER A 279 6.08 15.10 0.24
C SER A 279 7.09 16.11 -0.32
N ASN A 280 8.37 15.83 -0.23
CA ASN A 280 9.39 16.80 -0.61
C ASN A 280 9.46 17.00 -2.12
N ILE A 281 9.19 18.22 -2.58
CA ILE A 281 9.60 18.68 -3.90
C ILE A 281 10.81 19.59 -3.75
N SER A 282 11.85 19.29 -4.53
CA SER A 282 13.08 20.07 -4.60
C SER A 282 13.01 21.28 -5.52
N ILE A 283 11.80 21.75 -5.84
CA ILE A 283 11.69 23.08 -6.40
C ILE A 283 12.07 24.00 -5.24
N PRO A 284 13.15 24.79 -5.37
CA PRO A 284 13.55 25.67 -4.29
C PRO A 284 12.35 26.55 -3.96
N TYR A 285 11.93 26.51 -2.69
CA TYR A 285 10.83 27.28 -2.12
C TYR A 285 10.88 28.77 -2.51
N ILE A 286 12.07 29.24 -2.89
CA ILE A 286 12.43 30.56 -3.40
C ILE A 286 11.60 31.00 -4.62
N PHE A 287 11.29 30.14 -5.61
CA PHE A 287 10.62 30.61 -6.84
C PHE A 287 9.09 30.69 -6.76
N VAL A 288 8.48 30.05 -5.77
CA VAL A 288 7.01 30.09 -5.55
C VAL A 288 6.65 31.03 -4.39
N SER A 289 7.52 31.20 -3.39
CA SER A 289 7.26 32.12 -2.27
C SER A 289 7.19 33.58 -2.71
N GLU A 290 8.03 34.01 -3.66
CA GLU A 290 8.07 35.42 -4.08
C GLU A 290 6.84 35.88 -4.87
N PHE A 291 6.03 34.97 -5.44
CA PHE A 291 4.78 35.34 -6.12
C PHE A 291 3.53 35.29 -5.22
N PHE A 292 3.60 34.62 -4.07
CA PHE A 292 2.44 34.30 -3.23
C PHE A 292 2.75 34.53 -1.74
N GLU A 293 3.01 35.78 -1.37
CA GLU A 293 3.35 36.18 0.00
C GLU A 293 2.18 36.88 0.74
N ILE A 294 0.93 36.38 0.63
CA ILE A 294 -0.23 36.98 1.33
C ILE A 294 -1.20 35.93 1.93
N ASN A 295 -1.19 35.89 3.27
CA ASN A 295 -2.21 35.37 4.23
C ASN A 295 -2.19 33.91 4.75
N LYS A 296 -2.46 33.79 6.06
CA LYS A 296 -2.69 32.58 6.91
C LYS A 296 -3.54 31.44 6.32
N THR A 297 -4.13 31.62 5.14
CA THR A 297 -4.73 30.58 4.31
C THR A 297 -3.73 29.54 3.78
N TYR A 298 -2.41 29.80 3.87
CA TYR A 298 -1.35 28.90 3.41
C TYR A 298 -1.22 27.56 4.16
N GLY A 299 -1.76 27.42 5.38
CA GLY A 299 -1.67 26.15 6.11
C GLY A 299 -2.40 25.00 5.41
N VAL A 300 -3.59 25.28 4.86
CA VAL A 300 -4.38 24.29 4.11
C VAL A 300 -3.82 24.10 2.69
N PHE A 301 -3.37 25.18 2.04
CA PHE A 301 -2.75 25.06 0.72
C PHE A 301 -1.46 24.24 0.75
N GLY A 302 -0.60 24.44 1.76
CA GLY A 302 0.62 23.67 1.96
C GLY A 302 0.36 22.18 2.19
N THR A 303 -0.60 21.85 3.05
CA THR A 303 -0.98 20.44 3.25
C THR A 303 -1.60 19.82 2.01
N THR A 304 -2.41 20.55 1.24
CA THR A 304 -2.96 20.03 -0.03
C THR A 304 -1.89 19.85 -1.11
N SER A 305 -0.87 20.71 -1.18
CA SER A 305 0.25 20.51 -2.09
C SER A 305 1.07 19.28 -1.70
N ASP A 306 1.32 19.09 -0.42
CA ASP A 306 2.05 17.93 0.12
C ASP A 306 1.37 16.60 -0.26
N LEU A 307 0.05 16.53 -0.05
CA LEU A 307 -0.79 15.40 -0.47
C LEU A 307 -0.73 15.17 -1.98
N PHE A 308 -0.84 16.25 -2.77
CA PHE A 308 -0.80 16.13 -4.23
C PHE A 308 0.54 15.57 -4.73
N ILE A 309 1.65 15.96 -4.10
CA ILE A 309 2.99 15.53 -4.48
C ILE A 309 3.20 14.04 -4.18
N THR A 310 2.86 13.62 -2.95
CA THR A 310 3.00 12.21 -2.55
C THR A 310 2.18 11.32 -3.48
N LEU A 311 0.94 11.71 -3.77
CA LEU A 311 0.08 11.02 -4.72
C LEU A 311 0.63 11.07 -6.15
N ALA A 312 1.09 12.21 -6.66
CA ALA A 312 1.63 12.30 -8.02
C ALA A 312 2.82 11.36 -8.22
N LYS A 313 3.73 11.28 -7.24
CA LYS A 313 4.85 10.33 -7.27
C LYS A 313 4.37 8.88 -7.20
N SER A 314 3.33 8.57 -6.40
CA SER A 314 2.84 7.18 -6.29
C SER A 314 2.10 6.76 -7.56
N TYR A 315 1.30 7.65 -8.14
CA TYR A 315 0.68 7.45 -9.45
C TYR A 315 1.70 7.31 -10.59
N PHE A 316 2.87 7.97 -10.50
CA PHE A 316 3.97 7.71 -11.43
C PHE A 316 4.49 6.28 -11.31
N PHE A 317 4.69 5.77 -10.10
CA PHE A 317 5.05 4.36 -9.91
C PHE A 317 3.97 3.39 -10.35
N LEU A 318 2.70 3.71 -10.10
CA LEU A 318 1.57 2.94 -10.60
C LEU A 318 1.57 2.89 -12.13
N PHE A 319 1.80 4.02 -12.79
CA PHE A 319 1.93 4.09 -14.24
C PHE A 319 3.08 3.19 -14.75
N VAL A 320 4.25 3.24 -14.11
CA VAL A 320 5.37 2.34 -14.43
C VAL A 320 4.97 0.88 -14.25
N SER A 321 4.33 0.51 -13.13
CA SER A 321 3.91 -0.86 -12.85
C SER A 321 2.90 -1.39 -13.90
N ILE A 322 1.95 -0.55 -14.31
CA ILE A 322 0.95 -0.92 -15.33
C ILE A 322 1.61 -1.07 -16.70
N ILE A 323 2.58 -0.23 -17.06
CA ILE A 323 3.33 -0.39 -18.31
C ILE A 323 4.17 -1.67 -18.28
N THR A 324 4.83 -1.97 -17.17
CA THR A 324 5.67 -3.18 -17.06
C THR A 324 4.88 -4.47 -17.32
N ARG A 325 3.59 -4.48 -16.96
CA ARG A 325 2.67 -5.58 -17.27
C ARG A 325 2.52 -5.87 -18.76
N TRP A 326 2.60 -4.86 -19.62
CA TRP A 326 2.42 -4.99 -21.07
C TRP A 326 3.73 -5.00 -21.85
N SER A 327 4.86 -4.63 -21.22
CA SER A 327 6.16 -4.61 -21.88
C SER A 327 7.00 -5.86 -21.61
N LEU A 328 6.85 -6.50 -20.46
CA LEU A 328 7.65 -7.66 -20.06
C LEU A 328 6.92 -8.98 -20.34
N PRO A 329 7.63 -10.01 -20.84
CA PRO A 329 7.05 -11.33 -21.00
C PRO A 329 6.83 -11.98 -19.63
N ARG A 330 5.85 -12.87 -19.59
CA ARG A 330 5.54 -13.66 -18.41
C ARG A 330 6.68 -14.62 -18.05
N LEU A 331 7.06 -14.68 -16.77
CA LEU A 331 8.09 -15.59 -16.26
C LEU A 331 7.48 -16.88 -15.73
N ARG A 332 8.22 -17.98 -15.84
CA ARG A 332 7.85 -19.27 -15.23
C ARG A 332 8.15 -19.28 -13.73
N MET A 333 7.39 -20.06 -12.95
CA MET A 333 7.60 -20.19 -11.49
C MET A 333 9.05 -20.51 -11.11
N ASP A 334 9.69 -21.46 -11.80
CA ASP A 334 11.08 -21.84 -11.51
C ASP A 334 12.04 -20.66 -11.71
N GLN A 335 11.82 -19.85 -12.74
CA GLN A 335 12.66 -18.69 -13.05
C GLN A 335 12.44 -17.56 -12.04
N LEU A 336 11.18 -17.32 -11.66
CA LEU A 336 10.79 -16.35 -10.64
C LEU A 336 11.45 -16.70 -9.30
N LEU A 337 11.33 -17.94 -8.82
CA LEU A 337 11.96 -18.34 -7.56
C LEU A 337 13.49 -18.27 -7.63
N ASN A 338 14.09 -18.67 -8.74
CA ASN A 338 15.53 -18.53 -8.95
C ASN A 338 15.96 -17.05 -8.93
N LEU A 339 15.17 -16.13 -9.49
CA LEU A 339 15.46 -14.70 -9.48
C LEU A 339 15.44 -14.15 -8.04
N GLY A 340 14.42 -14.48 -7.26
CA GLY A 340 14.33 -14.05 -5.84
C GLY A 340 15.50 -14.58 -5.01
N TRP A 341 15.73 -15.89 -5.02
CA TRP A 341 16.71 -16.53 -4.14
C TRP A 341 18.16 -16.39 -4.59
N LYS A 342 18.45 -16.46 -5.89
CA LYS A 342 19.83 -16.45 -6.40
C LYS A 342 20.33 -15.07 -6.79
N PHE A 343 19.45 -14.14 -7.15
CA PHE A 343 19.85 -12.80 -7.57
C PHE A 343 19.46 -11.74 -6.54
N LEU A 344 18.17 -11.58 -6.22
CA LEU A 344 17.74 -10.47 -5.38
C LEU A 344 18.26 -10.57 -3.94
N LEU A 345 18.25 -11.77 -3.35
CA LEU A 345 18.72 -11.95 -1.97
C LEU A 345 20.23 -11.63 -1.82
N PRO A 346 21.15 -12.17 -2.64
CA PRO A 346 22.55 -11.76 -2.55
C PRO A 346 22.79 -10.27 -2.81
N ILE A 347 22.05 -9.67 -3.76
CA ILE A 347 22.18 -8.24 -4.07
C ILE A 347 21.67 -7.38 -2.91
N SER A 348 20.57 -7.73 -2.25
CA SER A 348 20.05 -6.98 -1.11
C SER A 348 20.97 -7.07 0.11
N VAL A 349 21.54 -8.25 0.39
CA VAL A 349 22.56 -8.41 1.43
C VAL A 349 23.81 -7.59 1.10
N GLY A 350 24.26 -7.62 -0.15
CA GLY A 350 25.39 -6.79 -0.62
C GLY A 350 25.12 -5.29 -0.44
N ASN A 351 23.91 -4.83 -0.79
CA ASN A 351 23.50 -3.45 -0.61
C ASN A 351 23.51 -3.02 0.86
N LEU A 352 23.04 -3.89 1.75
CA LEU A 352 23.06 -3.65 3.20
C LEU A 352 24.50 -3.53 3.72
N LEU A 353 25.40 -4.43 3.34
CA LEU A 353 26.82 -4.37 3.73
C LEU A 353 27.52 -3.12 3.20
N LEU A 354 27.23 -2.72 1.96
CA LEU A 354 27.75 -1.48 1.40
C LEU A 354 27.24 -0.27 2.18
N THR A 355 25.96 -0.26 2.53
CA THR A 355 25.37 0.82 3.32
C THR A 355 26.02 0.94 4.69
N THR A 356 26.15 -0.17 5.43
CA THR A 356 26.78 -0.16 6.76
C THR A 356 28.24 0.31 6.68
N SER A 357 28.98 -0.14 5.67
CA SER A 357 30.36 0.33 5.47
C SER A 357 30.44 1.84 5.20
N SER A 358 29.57 2.37 4.34
CA SER A 358 29.53 3.81 4.02
C SER A 358 29.19 4.67 5.24
N GLN A 359 28.31 4.17 6.11
CA GLN A 359 27.91 4.88 7.31
C GLN A 359 29.00 4.87 8.38
N LEU A 360 29.74 3.76 8.52
CA LEU A 360 30.92 3.71 9.39
C LEU A 360 32.01 4.69 8.96
N PHE A 361 32.17 4.97 7.67
CA PHE A 361 33.10 6.01 7.18
C PHE A 361 32.61 7.44 7.42
N SER A 362 31.31 7.63 7.62
CA SER A 362 30.70 8.94 7.88
C SER A 362 30.65 9.33 9.36
N LEU A 363 30.81 8.34 10.25
CA LEU A 363 31.01 8.49 11.69
C LEU A 363 32.48 8.80 11.99
#